data_AF-A0A6J7Q6N2-F1
#
_entry.id   AF-A0A6J7Q6N2-F1
#
_cell.length_a   1.000
_cell.length_b   1.000
_cell.length_c   1.000
_cell.angle_alpha   90.00
_cell.angle_beta   90.00
_cell.angle_gamma   90.00
#
_symmetry.space_group_name_H-M   'P 1'
#
loop_
_entity.id
_entity.type
_entity.pdbx_description
1 polymer ?
#
loop_
_entity_poly.entity_id
_entity_poly.type
_entity_poly.pdbx_seq_one_letter_code
_entity_poly.pdbx_strand_id
1 'polypeptide(L)'
;MLEQLRSDVQECGVLGLDIAVLDERQRAVVTLASDLEVDAGRVRPAAQADPLTDHPFLAEVRAGGLTPPSPDGVDRAVLRELVRRGLLVERDGVYFHIDAIGTAIEAAVRLLSEHPGGFTVAQFRDATATTRKFVLPLLGELDAQGMTRRRDELRIGGPRLPG
;
A
#
# COMPACT_ATOMS: atom_id res chain seq x y z
N MET A 1 26.82 -4.25 23.08
CA MET A 1 26.41 -4.25 21.66
C MET A 1 24.98 -4.76 21.49
N LEU A 2 24.67 -6.02 21.86
CA LEU A 2 23.30 -6.54 21.79
C LEU A 2 22.30 -5.71 22.62
N GLU A 3 22.66 -5.31 23.84
CA GLU A 3 21.79 -4.45 24.68
C GLU A 3 21.54 -3.06 24.08
N GLN A 4 22.57 -2.44 23.48
CA GLN A 4 22.40 -1.18 22.76
C GLN A 4 21.46 -1.33 21.58
N LEU A 5 21.65 -2.40 20.79
CA LEU A 5 20.83 -2.66 19.61
C LEU A 5 19.36 -2.92 19.98
N ARG A 6 19.11 -3.60 21.11
CA ARG A 6 17.76 -3.74 21.68
C ARG A 6 17.15 -2.38 22.06
N SER A 7 17.93 -1.51 22.71
CA SER A 7 17.50 -0.15 23.05
C SER A 7 17.13 0.64 21.80
N ASP A 8 17.99 0.62 20.77
CA ASP A 8 17.78 1.35 19.52
C ASP A 8 16.51 0.84 18.80
N VAL A 9 16.28 -0.47 18.79
CA VAL A 9 15.04 -1.08 18.24
C VAL A 9 13.81 -0.64 19.03
N GLN A 10 13.89 -0.59 20.36
CA GLN A 10 12.77 -0.13 21.20
C GLN A 10 12.47 1.36 21.00
N GLU A 11 13.48 2.20 20.84
CA GLU A 11 13.31 3.64 20.55
C GLU A 11 12.63 3.89 19.19
N CYS A 12 12.88 3.02 18.21
CA CYS A 12 12.21 3.09 16.90
C CYS A 12 10.72 2.66 16.96
N GLY A 13 10.27 2.08 18.07
CA GLY A 13 8.88 1.71 18.32
C GLY A 13 8.28 0.84 17.21
N VAL A 14 7.07 1.20 16.78
CA VAL A 14 6.28 0.42 15.79
C VAL A 14 6.91 0.33 14.40
N LEU A 15 7.83 1.23 14.07
CA LEU A 15 8.49 1.23 12.76
C LEU A 15 9.64 0.23 12.72
N GLY A 16 10.27 -0.09 13.86
CA GLY A 16 11.50 -0.89 13.90
C GLY A 16 12.72 -0.16 13.30
N LEU A 17 13.91 -0.68 13.62
CA LEU A 17 15.18 -0.10 13.20
C LEU A 17 15.52 -0.54 11.77
N ASP A 18 15.87 0.38 10.89
CA ASP A 18 16.28 0.04 9.52
C ASP A 18 17.57 -0.80 9.53
N ILE A 19 17.55 -2.01 8.95
CA ILE A 19 18.74 -2.87 8.95
C ILE A 19 19.89 -2.25 8.13
N ALA A 20 19.59 -1.33 7.22
CA ALA A 20 20.59 -0.65 6.40
C ALA A 20 21.49 0.29 7.22
N VAL A 21 21.03 0.77 8.38
CA VAL A 21 21.87 1.61 9.26
C VAL A 21 22.85 0.79 10.11
N LEU A 22 22.69 -0.53 10.16
CA LEU A 22 23.53 -1.43 10.93
C LEU A 22 24.79 -1.83 10.17
N ASP A 23 25.92 -1.88 10.89
CA ASP A 23 27.17 -2.45 10.37
C ASP A 23 27.12 -3.99 10.30
N GLU A 24 28.17 -4.60 9.74
CA GLU A 24 28.24 -6.06 9.57
C GLU A 24 28.18 -6.83 10.89
N ARG A 25 28.79 -6.30 11.96
CA ARG A 25 28.81 -6.95 13.27
C ARG A 25 27.45 -6.87 13.94
N GLN A 26 26.80 -5.71 13.86
CA GLN A 26 25.46 -5.47 14.34
C GLN A 26 24.43 -6.37 13.61
N ARG A 27 24.55 -6.51 12.28
CA ARG A 27 23.72 -7.44 11.51
C ARG A 27 23.91 -8.90 11.94
N ALA A 28 25.16 -9.33 12.17
CA ALA A 28 25.43 -10.68 12.67
C ALA A 28 24.82 -10.92 14.06
N VAL A 29 24.84 -9.91 14.93
CA VAL A 29 24.19 -9.98 16.26
C VAL A 29 22.69 -10.14 16.13
N VAL A 30 22.03 -9.40 15.23
CA VAL A 30 20.59 -9.53 14.98
C VAL A 30 20.25 -10.96 14.52
N THR A 31 21.04 -11.55 13.62
CA THR A 31 20.82 -12.93 13.16
C THR A 31 20.93 -13.97 14.27
N LEU A 32 21.76 -13.73 15.29
CA LEU A 32 21.97 -14.65 16.41
C LEU A 32 20.98 -14.44 17.56
N ALA A 33 20.35 -13.27 17.65
CA ALA A 33 19.43 -12.93 18.72
C ALA A 33 18.04 -13.52 18.43
N SER A 34 17.60 -14.49 19.23
CA SER A 34 16.28 -15.13 19.06
C SER A 34 15.10 -14.22 19.40
N ASP A 35 15.35 -13.12 20.11
CA ASP A 35 14.34 -12.14 20.52
C ASP A 35 14.21 -10.97 19.53
N LEU A 36 15.00 -10.94 18.46
CA LEU A 36 14.92 -9.97 17.37
C LEU A 36 14.63 -10.70 16.07
N GLU A 37 13.90 -10.06 15.18
CA GLU A 37 13.68 -10.56 13.82
C GLU A 37 13.83 -9.44 12.80
N VAL A 38 14.16 -9.85 11.57
CA VAL A 38 14.25 -8.94 10.43
C VAL A 38 13.02 -9.17 9.57
N ASP A 39 12.19 -8.13 9.46
CA ASP A 39 10.97 -8.17 8.68
C ASP A 39 10.94 -6.99 7.71
N ALA A 40 10.77 -7.30 6.42
CA ALA A 40 10.85 -6.36 5.32
C ALA A 40 12.07 -5.40 5.38
N GLY A 41 13.22 -5.83 5.90
CA GLY A 41 14.43 -5.00 6.03
C GLY A 41 14.47 -4.11 7.29
N ARG A 42 13.61 -4.37 8.27
CA ARG A 42 13.66 -3.70 9.57
C ARG A 42 13.80 -4.69 10.71
N VAL A 43 14.58 -4.33 11.71
CA VAL A 43 14.79 -5.09 12.94
C VAL A 43 13.71 -4.74 13.95
N ARG A 44 12.98 -5.76 14.42
CA ARG A 44 11.92 -5.63 15.43
C ARG A 44 12.00 -6.74 16.48
N PRO A 45 11.38 -6.58 17.67
CA PRO A 45 11.30 -7.67 18.65
C PRO A 45 10.48 -8.86 18.09
N ALA A 46 11.01 -10.07 18.17
CA ALA A 46 10.40 -11.27 17.58
C ALA A 46 9.07 -11.69 18.23
N ALA A 47 8.86 -11.33 19.50
CA ALA A 47 7.64 -11.65 20.24
C ALA A 47 6.50 -10.65 20.03
N GLN A 48 6.75 -9.54 19.32
CA GLN A 48 5.79 -8.48 19.12
C GLN A 48 5.00 -8.72 17.82
N ALA A 49 3.68 -8.90 17.93
CA ALA A 49 2.78 -8.90 16.78
C ALA A 49 3.04 -7.65 15.93
N ASP A 50 3.10 -7.78 14.61
CA ASP A 50 3.47 -6.69 13.70
C ASP A 50 2.53 -5.48 13.89
N PRO A 51 2.96 -4.40 14.58
CA PRO A 51 2.05 -3.33 14.98
C PRO A 51 1.50 -2.54 13.79
N LEU A 52 2.14 -2.65 12.63
CA LEU A 52 1.72 -1.99 11.40
C LEU A 52 0.62 -2.76 10.68
N THR A 53 0.63 -4.09 10.75
CA THR A 53 -0.46 -4.92 10.21
C THR A 53 -1.75 -4.71 11.00
N ASP A 54 -1.65 -4.47 12.31
CA ASP A 54 -2.81 -4.18 13.18
C ASP A 54 -3.08 -2.68 13.35
N HIS A 55 -2.44 -1.82 12.55
CA HIS A 55 -2.58 -0.37 12.71
C HIS A 55 -4.03 0.10 12.44
N PRO A 56 -4.67 0.89 13.32
CA PRO A 56 -6.08 1.28 13.19
C PRO A 56 -6.43 1.92 11.83
N PHE A 57 -5.53 2.79 11.34
CA PHE A 57 -5.71 3.42 10.03
C PHE A 57 -5.81 2.42 8.88
N LEU A 58 -5.11 1.29 8.93
CA LEU A 58 -5.20 0.27 7.87
C LEU A 58 -6.62 -0.33 7.82
N ALA A 59 -7.20 -0.60 8.98
CA ALA A 59 -8.58 -1.09 9.10
C ALA A 59 -9.61 -0.05 8.63
N GLU A 60 -9.43 1.22 8.98
CA GLU A 60 -10.28 2.32 8.53
C GLU A 60 -10.24 2.49 7.00
N VAL A 61 -9.04 2.47 6.41
CA VAL A 61 -8.86 2.55 4.96
C VAL A 61 -9.48 1.36 4.26
N ARG A 62 -9.32 0.15 4.80
CA ARG A 62 -9.95 -1.07 4.28
C ARG A 62 -11.47 -0.96 4.29
N ALA A 63 -12.05 -0.50 5.40
CA ALA A 63 -13.50 -0.30 5.53
C ALA A 63 -14.03 0.80 4.59
N GLY A 64 -13.23 1.83 4.30
CA GLY A 64 -13.57 2.89 3.35
C GLY A 64 -13.58 2.46 1.88
N GLY A 65 -12.98 1.31 1.54
CA GLY A 65 -12.99 0.75 0.19
C GLY A 65 -12.43 1.71 -0.87
N LEU A 66 -13.23 1.98 -1.91
CA LEU A 66 -12.86 2.91 -2.99
C LEU A 66 -12.93 4.39 -2.58
N THR A 67 -13.42 4.71 -1.38
CA THR A 67 -13.52 6.07 -0.82
C THR A 67 -12.84 6.13 0.54
N PRO A 68 -11.52 5.90 0.61
CA PRO A 68 -10.81 5.82 1.88
C PRO A 68 -10.83 7.18 2.63
N PRO A 69 -10.71 7.15 3.97
CA PRO A 69 -10.59 8.36 4.78
C PRO A 69 -9.26 9.09 4.50
N SER A 70 -9.19 10.36 4.90
CA SER A 70 -7.93 11.11 4.89
C SER A 70 -6.96 10.54 5.93
N PRO A 71 -5.64 10.53 5.69
CA PRO A 71 -4.65 10.10 6.68
C PRO A 71 -4.38 11.14 7.78
N ASP A 72 -5.39 11.94 8.13
CA ASP A 72 -5.24 13.06 9.06
C ASP A 72 -4.91 12.52 10.46
N GLY A 73 -3.81 13.00 11.05
CA GLY A 73 -3.33 12.54 12.36
C GLY A 73 -2.48 11.28 12.32
N VAL A 74 -2.25 10.66 11.16
CA VAL A 74 -1.33 9.53 11.01
C VAL A 74 0.09 10.01 10.73
N ASP A 75 1.07 9.43 11.42
CA ASP A 75 2.48 9.76 11.20
C ASP A 75 2.91 9.43 9.75
N ARG A 76 3.63 10.35 9.10
CA ARG A 76 4.12 10.19 7.73
C ARG A 76 5.07 9.01 7.57
N ALA A 77 5.88 8.71 8.58
CA ALA A 77 6.77 7.54 8.56
C ALA A 77 5.99 6.23 8.61
N VAL A 78 4.87 6.19 9.35
CA VAL A 78 3.95 5.05 9.37
C VAL A 78 3.30 4.87 7.99
N LEU A 79 2.76 5.93 7.40
CA LEU A 79 2.16 5.88 6.05
C LEU A 79 3.14 5.36 5.00
N ARG A 80 4.38 5.88 4.99
CA ARG A 80 5.43 5.44 4.07
C ARG A 80 5.76 3.98 4.26
N GLU A 81 5.83 3.51 5.50
CA GLU A 81 6.14 2.12 5.80
C GLU A 81 5.00 1.18 5.37
N LEU A 82 3.73 1.56 5.60
CA LEU A 82 2.56 0.81 5.13
C LEU A 82 2.54 0.70 3.59
N VAL A 83 2.90 1.78 2.89
CA VAL A 83 3.03 1.77 1.42
C VAL A 83 4.22 0.91 0.97
N ARG A 84 5.37 1.03 1.63
CA ARG A 84 6.58 0.26 1.31
C ARG A 84 6.35 -1.25 1.47
N ARG A 85 5.54 -1.66 2.44
CA ARG A 85 5.12 -3.05 2.67
C ARG A 85 4.03 -3.53 1.70
N GLY A 86 3.45 -2.65 0.89
CA GLY A 86 2.37 -2.97 -0.05
C GLY A 86 1.00 -3.17 0.60
N LEU A 87 0.83 -2.77 1.87
CA LEU A 87 -0.46 -2.82 2.58
C LEU A 87 -1.39 -1.69 2.11
N LEU A 88 -0.79 -0.54 1.81
CA LEU A 88 -1.44 0.61 1.20
C LEU A 88 -0.83 0.93 -0.15
N VAL A 89 -1.63 1.53 -1.02
CA VAL A 89 -1.18 2.14 -2.28
C VAL A 89 -1.49 3.62 -2.22
N GLU A 90 -0.46 4.46 -2.38
CA GLU A 90 -0.61 5.91 -2.41
C GLU A 90 -0.66 6.40 -3.86
N ARG A 91 -1.68 7.21 -4.18
CA ARG A 91 -1.78 7.97 -5.43
C ARG A 91 -2.43 9.31 -5.21
N ASP A 92 -1.79 10.36 -5.71
CA ASP A 92 -2.25 11.76 -5.66
C ASP A 92 -2.72 12.19 -4.25
N GLY A 93 -2.02 11.73 -3.21
CA GLY A 93 -2.32 12.01 -1.81
C GLY A 93 -3.43 11.16 -1.19
N VAL A 94 -3.98 10.18 -1.92
CA VAL A 94 -4.98 9.23 -1.43
C VAL A 94 -4.32 7.88 -1.14
N TYR A 95 -4.65 7.30 0.00
CA TYR A 95 -4.12 6.00 0.44
C TYR A 95 -5.23 4.96 0.34
N PHE A 96 -5.10 4.03 -0.60
CA PHE A 96 -6.03 2.92 -0.79
C PHE A 96 -5.49 1.67 -0.12
N HIS A 97 -6.37 0.87 0.46
CA HIS A 97 -6.02 -0.50 0.81
C HIS A 97 -5.83 -1.33 -0.46
N ILE A 98 -4.97 -2.34 -0.44
CA ILE A 98 -4.72 -3.19 -1.62
C ILE A 98 -6.01 -3.84 -2.16
N ASP A 99 -6.92 -4.26 -1.28
CA ASP A 99 -8.26 -4.76 -1.65
C ASP A 99 -9.06 -3.78 -2.54
N ALA A 100 -8.94 -2.47 -2.31
CA ALA A 100 -9.63 -1.46 -3.11
C ALA A 100 -9.08 -1.41 -4.55
N ILE A 101 -7.79 -1.70 -4.75
CA ILE A 101 -7.20 -1.82 -6.09
C ILE A 101 -7.78 -3.04 -6.80
N GLY A 102 -7.95 -4.17 -6.10
CA GLY A 102 -8.63 -5.36 -6.63
C GLY A 102 -10.05 -5.04 -7.12
N THR A 103 -10.86 -4.39 -6.28
CA THR A 103 -12.21 -3.94 -6.65
C THR A 103 -12.21 -3.00 -7.86
N ALA A 104 -11.22 -2.11 -7.96
CA ALA A 104 -11.10 -1.18 -9.08
C ALA A 104 -10.72 -1.91 -10.39
N ILE A 105 -9.88 -2.93 -10.32
CA ILE A 105 -9.54 -3.82 -11.46
C ILE A 105 -10.79 -4.56 -11.93
N GLU A 106 -11.57 -5.15 -11.02
CA GLU A 106 -12.82 -5.85 -11.37
C GLU A 106 -13.82 -4.91 -12.07
N ALA A 107 -13.94 -3.66 -11.62
CA ALA A 107 -14.77 -2.66 -12.26
C ALA A 107 -14.28 -2.33 -13.68
N ALA A 108 -12.96 -2.20 -13.88
CA ALA A 108 -12.37 -1.96 -15.20
C ALA A 108 -12.57 -3.15 -16.15
N VAL A 109 -12.38 -4.39 -15.66
CA VAL A 109 -12.63 -5.62 -16.44
C VAL A 109 -14.09 -5.67 -16.90
N ARG A 110 -15.04 -5.44 -15.98
CA ARG A 110 -16.48 -5.41 -16.32
C ARG A 110 -16.79 -4.36 -17.39
N LEU A 111 -16.29 -3.14 -17.20
CA LEU A 111 -16.50 -2.06 -18.17
C LEU A 111 -15.90 -2.36 -19.54
N LEU A 112 -14.74 -3.03 -19.60
CA LEU A 112 -14.11 -3.39 -20.87
C LEU A 112 -14.82 -4.56 -21.56
N SER A 113 -15.45 -5.45 -20.81
CA SER A 113 -16.34 -6.49 -21.37
C SER A 113 -17.60 -5.87 -21.98
N GLU A 114 -18.19 -4.86 -21.35
CA GLU A 114 -19.36 -4.13 -21.86
C GLU A 114 -19.00 -3.16 -23.00
N HIS A 115 -17.81 -2.57 -22.92
CA HIS A 115 -17.28 -1.59 -23.87
C HIS A 115 -15.87 -1.99 -24.34
N PRO A 116 -15.74 -2.93 -25.30
CA PRO A 116 -14.44 -3.40 -25.78
C PRO A 116 -13.55 -2.32 -26.40
N GLY A 117 -14.14 -1.20 -26.85
CA GLY A 117 -13.42 -0.03 -27.35
C GLY A 117 -12.77 0.84 -26.28
N GLY A 118 -13.04 0.57 -25.00
CA GLY A 118 -12.60 1.36 -23.85
C GLY A 118 -13.73 2.09 -23.13
N PHE A 119 -13.45 2.54 -21.91
CA PHE A 119 -14.40 3.30 -21.08
C PHE A 119 -13.86 4.68 -20.72
N THR A 120 -14.76 5.63 -20.49
CA THR A 120 -14.44 6.98 -20.04
C THR A 120 -14.27 7.06 -18.51
N VAL A 121 -13.62 8.12 -18.04
CA VAL A 121 -13.57 8.44 -16.59
C VAL A 121 -14.97 8.52 -15.97
N ALA A 122 -15.95 9.03 -16.70
CA ALA A 122 -17.33 9.13 -16.24
C ALA A 122 -17.97 7.74 -16.04
N GLN A 123 -17.82 6.84 -17.01
CA GLN A 123 -18.32 5.46 -16.88
C GLN A 123 -17.66 4.73 -15.71
N PHE A 124 -16.35 4.89 -15.50
CA PHE A 124 -15.68 4.30 -14.35
C PHE A 124 -16.17 4.86 -13.01
N ARG A 125 -16.38 6.18 -12.94
CA ARG A 125 -16.96 6.83 -11.77
C ARG A 125 -18.34 6.28 -11.45
N ASP A 126 -19.20 6.20 -12.46
CA ASP A 126 -20.58 5.75 -12.29
C ASP A 126 -20.61 4.25 -11.91
N ALA A 127 -19.74 3.42 -12.50
CA ALA A 127 -19.61 2.00 -12.18
C ALA A 127 -19.03 1.70 -10.80
N THR A 128 -18.24 2.61 -10.24
CA THR A 128 -17.68 2.50 -8.88
C THR A 128 -18.48 3.26 -7.83
N ALA A 129 -19.49 4.04 -8.25
CA ALA A 129 -20.28 4.91 -7.38
C ALA A 129 -19.42 5.84 -6.49
N THR A 130 -18.30 6.32 -7.01
CA THR A 130 -17.38 7.21 -6.28
C THR A 130 -17.30 8.60 -6.90
N THR A 131 -16.42 9.46 -6.38
CA THR A 131 -16.22 10.82 -6.90
C THR A 131 -14.92 10.93 -7.67
N ARG A 132 -14.79 11.99 -8.49
CA ARG A 132 -13.56 12.27 -9.26
C ARG A 132 -12.29 12.31 -8.38
N LYS A 133 -12.42 12.70 -7.11
CA LYS A 133 -11.33 12.69 -6.12
C LYS A 133 -10.69 11.31 -5.98
N PHE A 134 -11.46 10.24 -6.04
CA PHE A 134 -10.97 8.87 -5.86
C PHE A 134 -10.77 8.14 -7.19
N VAL A 135 -11.61 8.44 -8.19
CA VAL A 135 -11.53 7.83 -9.52
C VAL A 135 -10.21 8.10 -10.21
N LEU A 136 -9.73 9.35 -10.18
CA LEU A 136 -8.49 9.69 -10.90
C LEU A 136 -7.26 8.97 -10.31
N PRO A 137 -7.04 8.96 -8.98
CA PRO A 137 -5.99 8.16 -8.36
C PRO A 137 -6.09 6.67 -8.67
N LEU A 138 -7.29 6.07 -8.57
CA LEU A 138 -7.52 4.66 -8.88
C LEU A 138 -7.12 4.36 -10.32
N LEU A 139 -7.66 5.11 -11.28
CA LEU A 139 -7.34 4.93 -12.69
C LEU A 139 -5.85 5.16 -12.98
N GLY A 140 -5.21 6.11 -12.29
CA GLY A 140 -3.77 6.32 -12.35
C GLY A 140 -2.99 5.10 -11.86
N GLU A 141 -3.44 4.44 -10.80
CA GLU A 141 -2.84 3.18 -10.33
C GLU A 141 -3.04 2.04 -11.32
N LEU A 142 -4.25 1.84 -11.86
CA LEU A 142 -4.49 0.82 -12.88
C LEU A 142 -3.62 1.04 -14.12
N ASP A 143 -3.46 2.29 -14.55
CA ASP A 143 -2.60 2.66 -15.67
C ASP A 143 -1.13 2.33 -15.35
N ALA A 144 -0.66 2.67 -14.15
CA ALA A 144 0.71 2.42 -13.69
C ALA A 144 1.03 0.92 -13.56
N GLN A 145 0.05 0.11 -13.13
CA GLN A 145 0.19 -1.35 -13.05
C GLN A 145 0.07 -2.03 -14.42
N GLY A 146 -0.30 -1.28 -15.48
CA GLY A 146 -0.53 -1.83 -16.81
C GLY A 146 -1.83 -2.62 -16.94
N MET A 147 -2.79 -2.41 -16.03
CA MET A 147 -4.14 -2.96 -16.10
C MET A 147 -4.98 -2.21 -17.14
N THR A 148 -4.84 -0.89 -17.19
CA THR A 148 -5.46 -0.04 -18.22
C THR A 148 -4.41 0.77 -18.96
N ARG A 149 -4.80 1.36 -20.09
CA ARG A 149 -4.02 2.38 -20.79
C ARG A 149 -4.92 3.50 -21.25
N ARG A 150 -4.56 4.74 -20.95
CA ARG A 150 -5.24 5.91 -21.48
C ARG A 150 -5.00 6.05 -22.99
N ARG A 151 -6.08 6.21 -23.75
CA ARG A 151 -6.10 6.58 -25.17
C ARG A 151 -7.13 7.70 -25.35
N ASP A 152 -6.64 8.93 -25.44
CA ASP A 152 -7.45 10.15 -25.47
C ASP A 152 -8.37 10.26 -24.23
N GLU A 153 -9.69 10.25 -24.45
CA GLU A 153 -10.74 10.29 -23.42
C GLU A 153 -11.11 8.90 -22.85
N LEU A 154 -10.58 7.84 -23.45
CA LEU A 154 -10.87 6.46 -23.08
C LEU A 154 -9.72 5.82 -22.32
N ARG A 155 -10.05 4.76 -21.59
CA ARG A 155 -9.13 3.76 -21.09
C ARG A 155 -9.46 2.43 -21.72
N ILE A 156 -8.46 1.84 -22.36
CA ILE A 156 -8.50 0.50 -22.95
C ILE A 156 -7.78 -0.49 -22.04
N GLY A 157 -7.95 -1.79 -22.32
CA GLY A 157 -7.20 -2.84 -21.62
C GLY A 157 -5.69 -2.66 -21.78
N GLY A 158 -4.97 -2.78 -20.68
CA GLY A 158 -3.51 -2.76 -20.62
C GLY A 158 -2.91 -4.18 -20.77
N PRO A 159 -1.58 -4.28 -20.91
CA PRO A 159 -0.90 -5.55 -21.14
C PRO A 159 -1.01 -6.58 -20.00
N ARG A 160 -1.41 -6.15 -18.79
CA ARG A 160 -1.57 -7.03 -17.61
C ARG A 160 -3.02 -7.26 -17.22
N LEU A 161 -3.98 -6.72 -17.98
CA LEU A 161 -5.38 -6.97 -17.70
C LEU A 161 -5.66 -8.48 -17.85
N PRO A 162 -6.32 -9.13 -16.87
CA PRO A 162 -6.79 -10.50 -17.04
C PRO A 162 -7.72 -10.60 -18.25
N GLY A 163 -7.47 -11.60 -19.10
CA GLY A 163 -8.28 -11.88 -20.29
C GLY A 163 -9.55 -12.67 -20.00
#